data_AF-A0A1V5XD49-F1
#
_entry.id   AF-A0A1V5XD49-F1
#
_cell.length_a   1.000
_cell.length_b   1.000
_cell.length_c   1.000
_cell.angle_alpha   90.00
_cell.angle_beta   90.00
_cell.angle_gamma   90.00
#
_symmetry.space_group_name_H-M   'P 1'
#
loop_
_entity.id
_entity.type
_entity.pdbx_description
1 polymer ?
#
loop_
_entity_poly.entity_id
_entity_poly.type
_entity_poly.pdbx_seq_one_letter_code
_entity_poly.pdbx_strand_id
1 'polypeptide(L)'
;MKRPLARQWEKLLLAALLLTFIIAPTPGDIGGCGQQAQLLDAPAFFANKRAIDCQRCNECSFVFQSCYEACDPYAPLPDEFPTGCFPLVHDGEVCLHALHNASCNDYSAYMTDNLSIRSTPSECNFCPLR
;
A
#
# COMPACT_ATOMS: atom_id res chain seq x y z
N MET A 1 44.18 -48.87 3.92
CA MET A 1 42.97 -48.37 4.61
C MET A 1 42.10 -47.61 3.60
N LYS A 2 40.99 -48.20 3.13
CA LYS A 2 40.04 -47.55 2.22
C LYS A 2 38.99 -46.81 3.05
N ARG A 3 38.88 -45.49 2.90
CA ARG A 3 37.82 -44.68 3.56
C ARG A 3 36.47 -45.06 2.95
N PRO A 4 35.42 -45.32 3.73
CA PRO A 4 34.12 -45.73 3.21
C PRO A 4 33.46 -44.56 2.46
N LEU A 5 33.19 -44.78 1.17
CA LEU A 5 32.55 -43.84 0.23
C LEU A 5 31.20 -43.29 0.73
N ALA A 6 30.50 -44.01 1.59
CA ALA A 6 29.18 -43.63 2.11
C ALA A 6 29.15 -42.23 2.75
N ARG A 7 30.23 -41.85 3.44
CA ARG A 7 30.30 -40.59 4.21
C ARG A 7 30.50 -39.34 3.36
N GLN A 8 30.86 -39.49 2.08
CA GLN A 8 31.00 -38.37 1.14
C GLN A 8 29.68 -38.02 0.45
N TRP A 9 28.84 -39.02 0.17
CA TRP A 9 27.52 -38.81 -0.43
C TRP A 9 26.57 -38.06 0.50
N GLU A 10 26.58 -38.38 1.79
CA GLU A 10 25.81 -37.66 2.80
C GLU A 10 26.18 -36.17 2.87
N LYS A 11 27.48 -35.86 2.75
CA LYS A 11 27.98 -34.48 2.75
C LYS A 11 27.60 -33.72 1.48
N LEU A 12 27.62 -34.39 0.33
CA LEU A 12 27.22 -33.81 -0.95
C LEU A 12 25.71 -33.55 -0.98
N LEU A 13 24.90 -34.47 -0.45
CA LEU A 13 23.46 -34.28 -0.31
C LEU A 13 23.12 -33.14 0.65
N LEU A 14 23.79 -33.05 1.81
CA LEU A 14 23.59 -31.93 2.73
C LEU A 14 23.99 -30.59 2.10
N ALA A 15 25.11 -30.55 1.37
CA ALA A 15 25.56 -29.33 0.69
C ALA A 15 24.59 -28.89 -0.42
N ALA A 16 24.04 -29.83 -1.19
CA ALA A 16 23.04 -29.55 -2.21
C ALA A 16 21.73 -29.01 -1.58
N LEU A 17 21.31 -29.57 -0.45
CA LEU A 17 20.10 -29.14 0.27
C LEU A 17 20.27 -27.74 0.90
N LEU A 18 21.46 -27.43 1.43
CA LEU A 18 21.77 -26.09 1.94
C LEU A 18 21.77 -25.02 0.83
N LEU A 19 22.25 -25.36 -0.37
CA LEU A 19 22.24 -24.44 -1.51
C LEU A 19 20.82 -24.10 -1.98
N THR A 20 19.85 -25.03 -1.86
CA THR A 20 18.46 -24.77 -2.25
C THR A 20 17.72 -23.76 -1.35
N PHE A 21 18.17 -23.56 -0.11
CA PHE A 21 17.55 -22.60 0.83
C PHE A 21 18.14 -21.19 0.79
N ILE A 22 19.26 -20.97 0.08
CA ILE A 22 19.95 -19.66 0.04
C ILE A 22 19.43 -18.78 -1.11
N ILE A 23 18.68 -19.35 -2.08
CA ILE A 23 18.11 -18.62 -3.22
C ILE A 23 16.63 -18.24 -2.98
N ALA A 24 16.14 -18.37 -1.75
CA ALA A 24 14.80 -17.86 -1.44
C ALA A 24 14.85 -16.32 -1.47
N PRO A 25 13.98 -15.66 -2.25
CA PRO A 25 13.87 -14.20 -2.24
C PRO A 25 13.64 -13.73 -0.80
N THR A 26 14.34 -12.69 -0.40
CA THR A 26 14.23 -12.16 0.96
C THR A 26 12.87 -11.48 1.14
N PRO A 27 12.27 -11.51 2.34
CA PRO A 27 11.13 -10.66 2.64
C PRO A 27 11.56 -9.20 2.44
N GLY A 28 11.14 -8.62 1.31
CA GLY A 28 11.70 -7.41 0.69
C GLY A 28 11.56 -7.43 -0.85
N ASP A 29 11.55 -8.62 -1.46
CA ASP A 29 11.18 -8.87 -2.87
C ASP A 29 9.65 -9.00 -3.03
N ILE A 30 8.87 -8.10 -2.41
CA ILE A 30 7.40 -8.19 -2.48
C ILE A 30 6.91 -7.68 -3.84
N GLY A 31 6.84 -8.67 -4.73
CA GLY A 31 6.05 -8.80 -5.94
C GLY A 31 6.14 -10.27 -6.29
N GLY A 32 5.29 -11.11 -5.67
CA GLY A 32 5.42 -12.58 -5.57
C GLY A 32 5.54 -13.41 -6.87
N CYS A 33 5.72 -12.75 -8.02
CA CYS A 33 5.92 -13.32 -9.34
C CYS A 33 7.21 -12.81 -10.03
N GLY A 34 8.17 -12.21 -9.30
CA GLY A 34 9.38 -11.62 -9.88
C GLY A 34 9.14 -10.25 -10.53
N GLN A 35 8.08 -9.56 -10.12
CA GLN A 35 7.77 -8.21 -10.58
C GLN A 35 8.53 -7.18 -9.74
N GLN A 36 9.10 -6.18 -10.41
CA GLN A 36 9.78 -5.08 -9.71
C GLN A 36 8.76 -4.23 -8.95
N ALA A 37 9.11 -3.83 -7.74
CA ALA A 37 8.35 -2.86 -6.96
C ALA A 37 8.26 -1.54 -7.74
N GLN A 38 7.05 -1.12 -8.09
CA GLN A 38 6.79 0.13 -8.78
C GLN A 38 6.34 1.18 -7.77
N LEU A 39 6.98 2.35 -7.80
CA LEU A 39 6.56 3.51 -7.00
C LEU A 39 5.19 3.99 -7.46
N LEU A 40 4.37 4.39 -6.50
CA LEU A 40 3.07 4.99 -6.74
C LEU A 40 3.21 6.39 -7.33
N ASP A 41 2.50 6.67 -8.42
CA ASP A 41 2.42 8.01 -8.99
C ASP A 41 1.50 8.88 -8.13
N ALA A 42 2.08 9.86 -7.42
CA ALA A 42 1.35 10.73 -6.51
C ALA A 42 0.23 11.51 -7.20
N PRO A 43 0.46 12.22 -8.33
CA PRO A 43 -0.59 12.98 -9.00
C PRO A 43 -1.78 12.12 -9.41
N ALA A 44 -1.55 10.96 -10.05
CA ALA A 44 -2.63 10.05 -10.44
C ALA A 44 -3.35 9.48 -9.22
N PHE A 45 -2.62 9.09 -8.18
CA PHE A 45 -3.22 8.57 -6.95
C PHE A 45 -4.15 9.58 -6.29
N PHE A 46 -3.67 10.81 -6.03
CA PHE A 46 -4.49 11.84 -5.38
C PHE A 46 -5.68 12.27 -6.24
N ALA A 47 -5.55 12.27 -7.56
CA ALA A 47 -6.67 12.51 -8.47
C ALA A 47 -7.75 11.42 -8.36
N ASN A 48 -7.35 10.15 -8.37
CA ASN A 48 -8.27 9.02 -8.20
C ASN A 48 -8.92 9.04 -6.82
N LYS A 49 -8.13 9.25 -5.76
CA LYS A 49 -8.64 9.36 -4.39
C LYS A 49 -9.69 10.46 -4.26
N ARG A 50 -9.44 11.66 -4.80
CA ARG A 50 -10.40 12.77 -4.81
C ARG A 50 -11.70 12.39 -5.51
N ALA A 51 -11.62 11.71 -6.65
CA ALA A 51 -12.82 11.27 -7.38
C ALA A 51 -13.67 10.33 -6.53
N ILE A 52 -13.05 9.38 -5.83
CA ILE A 52 -13.74 8.50 -4.88
C ILE A 52 -14.34 9.33 -3.74
N ASP A 53 -13.56 10.18 -3.09
CA ASP A 53 -14.04 10.98 -1.96
C ASP A 53 -15.27 11.82 -2.33
N CYS A 54 -15.26 12.48 -3.49
CA CYS A 54 -16.43 13.20 -3.99
C CYS A 54 -17.62 12.28 -4.26
N GLN A 55 -17.41 11.14 -4.93
CA GLN A 55 -18.47 10.16 -5.17
C GLN A 55 -19.13 9.72 -3.86
N ARG A 56 -18.32 9.39 -2.84
CA ARG A 56 -18.78 8.89 -1.54
C ARG A 56 -19.51 9.96 -0.74
N CYS A 57 -19.03 11.20 -0.78
CA CYS A 57 -19.74 12.34 -0.22
C CYS A 57 -21.15 12.51 -0.81
N ASN A 58 -21.29 12.36 -2.13
CA ASN A 58 -22.60 12.43 -2.80
C ASN A 58 -23.50 11.25 -2.44
N GLU A 59 -22.98 10.02 -2.51
CA GLU A 59 -23.73 8.79 -2.16
C GLU A 59 -24.26 8.82 -0.71
N CYS A 60 -23.45 9.32 0.21
CA CYS A 60 -23.78 9.39 1.64
C CYS A 60 -24.47 10.71 2.03
N SER A 61 -24.68 11.63 1.09
CA SER A 61 -25.30 12.96 1.32
C SER A 61 -24.60 13.79 2.40
N PHE A 62 -23.26 13.79 2.41
CA PHE A 62 -22.47 14.60 3.35
C PHE A 62 -22.33 16.04 2.89
N VAL A 63 -22.36 16.96 3.87
CA VAL A 63 -22.28 18.42 3.67
C VAL A 63 -21.08 19.04 4.40
N PHE A 64 -19.99 18.29 4.48
CA PHE A 64 -18.72 18.74 5.08
C PHE A 64 -17.93 19.62 4.13
N GLN A 65 -17.13 20.54 4.66
CA GLN A 65 -16.18 21.35 3.89
C GLN A 65 -15.20 20.48 3.08
N SER A 66 -14.72 19.40 3.67
CA SER A 66 -13.83 18.45 2.96
C SER A 66 -14.51 17.80 1.75
N CYS A 67 -15.83 17.58 1.80
CA CYS A 67 -16.60 17.05 0.67
C CYS A 67 -16.71 18.07 -0.45
N TYR A 68 -16.93 19.35 -0.12
CA TYR A 68 -16.91 20.42 -1.13
C TYR A 68 -15.54 20.54 -1.79
N GLU A 69 -14.46 20.45 -1.03
CA GLU A 69 -13.08 20.44 -1.55
C GLU A 69 -12.82 19.23 -2.45
N ALA A 70 -13.24 18.03 -2.04
CA ALA A 70 -13.09 16.82 -2.83
C ALA A 70 -13.87 16.90 -4.16
N CYS A 71 -15.03 17.56 -4.17
CA CYS A 71 -15.83 17.72 -5.38
C CYS A 71 -15.46 18.94 -6.25
N ASP A 72 -14.56 19.81 -5.79
CA ASP A 72 -14.09 20.95 -6.59
C ASP A 72 -13.01 20.49 -7.59
N PRO A 73 -13.26 20.57 -8.92
CA PRO A 73 -12.29 20.17 -9.92
C PRO A 73 -11.03 21.05 -9.92
N TYR A 74 -11.11 22.27 -9.38
CA TYR A 74 -10.02 23.23 -9.33
C TYR A 74 -9.25 23.23 -8.00
N ALA A 75 -9.73 22.47 -7.00
CA ALA A 75 -8.99 22.32 -5.75
C ALA A 75 -7.60 21.71 -6.03
N PRO A 76 -6.52 22.27 -5.45
CA PRO A 76 -5.18 21.77 -5.65
C PRO A 76 -5.05 20.36 -5.08
N LEU A 77 -4.34 19.50 -5.81
CA LEU A 77 -3.95 18.18 -5.34
C LEU A 77 -2.46 18.16 -5.03
N PRO A 78 -2.01 17.33 -4.07
CA PRO A 78 -0.59 17.09 -3.90
C PRO A 78 0.00 16.46 -5.16
N ASP A 79 1.20 16.90 -5.52
CA ASP A 79 2.00 16.40 -6.64
C ASP A 79 3.06 15.38 -6.20
N GLU A 80 3.37 15.32 -4.91
CA GLU A 80 4.33 14.39 -4.31
C GLU A 80 3.89 13.85 -2.94
N PHE A 81 4.47 12.71 -2.55
CA PHE A 81 4.40 12.21 -1.17
C PHE A 81 5.44 12.91 -0.29
N PRO A 82 5.25 12.94 1.04
CA PRO A 82 6.23 13.53 1.96
C PRO A 82 7.64 12.96 1.76
N THR A 83 8.67 13.80 1.90
CA THR A 83 10.08 13.39 1.77
C THR A 83 10.40 12.17 2.65
N GLY A 84 11.00 11.15 2.04
CA GLY A 84 11.32 9.90 2.73
C GLY A 84 10.16 8.89 2.78
N CYS A 85 9.03 9.20 2.14
CA CYS A 85 7.91 8.28 1.95
C CYS A 85 7.81 7.84 0.48
N PHE A 86 7.81 6.54 0.26
CA PHE A 86 7.88 5.93 -1.07
C PHE A 86 6.84 4.81 -1.21
N PRO A 87 5.53 5.13 -1.19
CA PRO A 87 4.50 4.12 -1.35
C PRO A 87 4.61 3.45 -2.72
N LEU A 88 4.24 2.17 -2.77
CA LEU A 88 4.21 1.38 -3.98
C LEU A 88 2.83 1.41 -4.63
N VAL A 89 2.77 1.08 -5.92
CA VAL A 89 1.51 0.97 -6.66
C VAL A 89 0.49 0.11 -5.92
N HIS A 90 0.94 -1.01 -5.34
CA HIS A 90 0.08 -1.92 -4.58
C HIS A 90 -0.52 -1.25 -3.33
N ASP A 91 0.23 -0.41 -2.62
CA ASP A 91 -0.29 0.33 -1.47
C ASP A 91 -1.42 1.28 -1.90
N GLY A 92 -1.24 1.96 -3.03
CA GLY A 92 -2.25 2.80 -3.66
C GLY A 92 -3.52 2.05 -4.04
N GLU A 93 -3.38 0.88 -4.68
CA GLU A 93 -4.50 0.03 -5.06
C GLU A 93 -5.31 -0.43 -3.84
N VAL A 94 -4.63 -0.91 -2.80
CA VAL A 94 -5.28 -1.36 -1.56
C VAL A 94 -6.02 -0.20 -0.88
N CYS A 95 -5.40 0.99 -0.83
CA CYS A 95 -6.07 2.19 -0.32
C CYS A 95 -7.33 2.55 -1.12
N LEU A 96 -7.24 2.67 -2.45
CA LEU A 96 -8.40 3.04 -3.29
C LEU A 96 -9.52 2.00 -3.17
N HIS A 97 -9.16 0.71 -3.08
CA HIS A 97 -10.13 -0.37 -2.88
C HIS A 97 -10.82 -0.28 -1.50
N ALA A 98 -10.06 0.02 -0.45
CA ALA A 98 -10.61 0.23 0.88
C ALA A 98 -11.59 1.41 0.92
N LEU A 99 -11.27 2.52 0.24
CA LEU A 99 -12.16 3.67 0.11
C LEU A 99 -13.46 3.31 -0.62
N HIS A 100 -13.39 2.59 -1.74
CA HIS A 100 -14.59 2.15 -2.45
C HIS A 100 -15.51 1.28 -1.59
N ASN A 101 -14.93 0.41 -0.75
CA ASN A 101 -15.68 -0.57 0.04
C ASN A 101 -16.07 -0.11 1.45
N ALA A 102 -15.60 1.05 1.90
CA ALA A 102 -15.94 1.59 3.21
C ALA A 102 -17.47 1.72 3.39
N SER A 103 -17.98 1.90 4.60
CA SER A 103 -19.38 2.29 4.79
C SER A 103 -19.51 3.82 4.81
N CYS A 104 -20.73 4.37 4.66
CA CYS A 104 -20.94 5.80 4.92
C CYS A 104 -20.54 6.18 6.35
N ASN A 105 -20.77 5.30 7.33
CA ASN A 105 -20.35 5.54 8.71
C ASN A 105 -18.83 5.74 8.81
N ASP A 106 -18.04 4.90 8.16
CA ASP A 106 -16.58 5.02 8.16
C ASP A 106 -16.13 6.28 7.41
N TYR A 107 -16.76 6.55 6.25
CA TYR A 107 -16.46 7.73 5.45
C TYR A 107 -16.78 9.04 6.18
N SER A 108 -17.75 9.04 7.09
CA SER A 108 -18.04 10.21 7.93
C SER A 108 -16.85 10.57 8.83
N ALA A 109 -16.05 9.59 9.27
CA ALA A 109 -14.84 9.82 10.04
C ALA A 109 -13.67 10.32 9.19
N TYR A 110 -13.63 9.96 7.90
CA TYR A 110 -12.58 10.39 6.97
C TYR A 110 -12.81 11.83 6.45
N MET A 111 -14.08 12.18 6.19
CA MET A 111 -14.48 13.45 5.59
C MET A 111 -15.00 14.48 6.61
N THR A 112 -14.90 14.21 7.91
CA THR A 112 -15.33 15.18 8.93
C THR A 112 -14.52 16.49 8.88
N ASP A 113 -15.17 17.62 9.16
CA ASP A 113 -14.53 18.94 9.28
C ASP A 113 -13.77 19.10 10.61
N ASN A 114 -14.03 18.24 11.59
CA ASN A 114 -13.31 18.26 12.84
C ASN A 114 -11.98 17.51 12.70
N LEU A 115 -10.91 18.28 12.46
CA LEU A 115 -9.55 17.76 12.29
C LEU A 115 -9.04 16.92 13.47
N SER A 116 -9.56 17.11 14.69
CA SER A 116 -9.12 16.34 15.87
C SER A 116 -9.64 14.90 15.88
N ILE A 117 -10.71 14.61 15.14
CA ILE A 117 -11.30 13.26 15.04
C ILE A 117 -11.19 12.67 13.63
N ARG A 118 -10.72 13.46 12.66
CA ARG A 118 -10.52 13.02 11.29
C ARG A 118 -9.52 11.87 11.28
N SER A 119 -9.94 10.73 10.72
CA SER A 119 -9.09 9.55 10.59
C SER A 119 -8.75 9.28 9.14
N THR A 120 -7.69 8.50 8.92
CA THR A 120 -7.31 7.97 7.61
C THR A 120 -7.47 6.46 7.67
N PRO A 121 -8.02 5.79 6.63
CA PRO A 121 -8.01 4.33 6.55
C PRO A 121 -6.60 3.79 6.76
N SER A 122 -6.47 2.67 7.46
CA SER A 122 -5.16 2.03 7.72
C SER A 122 -4.39 1.73 6.44
N GLU A 123 -5.12 1.29 5.42
CA GLU A 123 -4.67 0.97 4.07
C GLU A 123 -4.11 2.20 3.34
N CYS A 124 -4.55 3.39 3.72
CA CYS A 124 -4.11 4.66 3.15
C CYS A 124 -3.07 5.38 4.01
N ASN A 125 -2.65 4.81 5.14
CA ASN A 125 -1.67 5.39 6.04
C ASN A 125 -0.24 5.07 5.58
N PHE A 126 0.16 5.59 4.43
CA PHE A 126 1.45 5.29 3.80
C PHE A 126 2.65 5.80 4.60
N CYS A 127 2.50 6.97 5.23
CA CYS A 127 3.59 7.72 5.82
C CYS A 127 3.27 8.05 7.30
N PRO A 128 3.15 7.04 8.18
CA PRO A 128 2.85 7.29 9.59
C PRO A 128 3.97 8.13 10.22
N LEU A 129 3.58 9.15 10.99
CA LEU A 129 4.49 9.92 11.82
C LEU A 129 5.18 8.97 12.81
N ARG A 130 6.52 8.95 12.80
CA ARG A 130 7.33 8.20 13.77
C ARG A 130 7.75 9.09 14.93
#